data_AF-A0A2T9VKM3-F1
#
_entry.id   AF-A0A2T9VKM3-F1
#
_cell.length_a   1.000
_cell.length_b   1.000
_cell.length_c   1.000
_cell.angle_alpha   90.00
_cell.angle_beta   90.00
_cell.angle_gamma   90.00
#
_symmetry.space_group_name_H-M   'P 1'
#
loop_
_entity.id
_entity.type
_entity.pdbx_description
1 polymer ?
#
loop_
_entity_poly.entity_id
_entity_poly.type
_entity_poly.pdbx_seq_one_letter_code
_entity_poly.pdbx_strand_id
1 'polypeptide(L)'
;MFKSFFQKPGTFFLSAFVWALLVVIFWQAGGGDWVARLTVASGQIPISAARFWSLVFLFFYAYYIVCVGLFALFWFIYSPHRWQYWSILGTALIIFVTWFLVEVGVAVNAWYAPFYDLIQTALSSPHQVTIEQFYRAVGVF
;
A
#
# COMPACT_ATOMS: atom_id res chain seq x y z
N MET A 1 -27.88 3.01 12.93
CA MET A 1 -27.26 2.60 11.64
C MET A 1 -26.34 1.39 11.77
N PHE A 2 -25.40 1.34 12.73
CA PHE A 2 -24.42 0.25 12.85
C PHE A 2 -24.99 -1.18 12.87
N LYS A 3 -26.08 -1.44 13.60
CA LYS A 3 -26.72 -2.77 13.64
C LYS A 3 -27.32 -3.23 12.30
N SER A 4 -27.62 -2.29 11.40
CA SER A 4 -28.20 -2.58 10.07
C SER A 4 -27.12 -2.84 9.03
N PHE A 5 -25.90 -2.33 9.26
CA PHE A 5 -24.79 -2.44 8.31
C PHE A 5 -23.79 -3.53 8.72
N PHE A 6 -23.41 -3.57 10.00
CA PHE A 6 -22.41 -4.48 10.55
C PHE A 6 -23.04 -5.68 11.25
N GLN A 7 -22.40 -6.85 11.10
CA GLN A 7 -22.71 -8.05 11.90
C GLN A 7 -22.41 -7.77 13.37
N LYS A 8 -23.31 -8.14 14.30
CA LYS A 8 -23.13 -8.06 15.77
C LYS A 8 -22.10 -6.99 16.21
N PRO A 9 -22.42 -5.69 16.11
CA PRO A 9 -21.42 -4.62 16.01
C PRO A 9 -20.39 -4.61 17.15
N GLY A 10 -20.79 -4.90 18.39
CA GLY A 10 -19.84 -4.93 19.52
C GLY A 10 -18.73 -5.97 19.36
N THR A 11 -19.08 -7.21 19.03
CA THR A 11 -18.09 -8.28 18.86
C THR A 11 -17.33 -8.16 17.55
N PHE A 12 -17.98 -7.67 16.50
CA PHE A 12 -17.34 -7.41 15.21
C PHE A 12 -16.22 -6.38 15.32
N PHE A 13 -16.49 -5.18 15.86
CA PHE A 13 -15.47 -4.13 15.96
C PHE A 13 -14.32 -4.52 16.88
N LEU A 14 -14.61 -5.19 18.02
CA LEU A 14 -13.55 -5.67 18.90
C LEU A 14 -12.67 -6.72 18.20
N SER A 15 -13.28 -7.67 17.49
CA SER A 15 -12.53 -8.67 16.73
C SER A 15 -11.72 -8.05 15.59
N ALA A 16 -12.27 -7.06 14.89
CA ALA A 16 -11.60 -6.35 13.81
C ALA A 16 -10.39 -5.57 14.35
N PHE A 17 -10.53 -4.91 15.50
CA PHE A 17 -9.45 -4.18 16.15
C PHE A 17 -8.32 -5.11 16.60
N VAL A 18 -8.64 -6.20 17.30
CA VAL A 18 -7.63 -7.17 17.75
C VAL A 18 -6.96 -7.85 16.56
N TRP A 19 -7.73 -8.26 15.56
CA TRP A 19 -7.20 -8.87 14.33
C TRP A 19 -6.28 -7.90 13.57
N ALA A 20 -6.68 -6.64 13.41
CA ALA A 20 -5.87 -5.63 12.75
C ALA A 20 -4.56 -5.40 13.51
N LEU A 21 -4.59 -5.30 14.84
CA LEU A 21 -3.37 -5.17 15.65
C LEU A 21 -2.44 -6.37 15.46
N LEU A 22 -2.96 -7.60 15.50
CA LEU A 22 -2.16 -8.80 15.33
C LEU A 22 -1.48 -8.84 13.96
N VAL A 23 -2.23 -8.56 12.89
CA VAL A 23 -1.74 -8.52 11.52
C VAL A 23 -0.69 -7.42 11.34
N VAL A 24 -0.96 -6.21 11.86
CA VAL A 24 0.01 -5.10 11.79
C VAL A 24 1.29 -5.43 12.56
N ILE A 25 1.18 -5.92 13.80
CA ILE A 25 2.35 -6.29 14.61
C ILE A 25 3.13 -7.40 13.92
N PHE A 26 2.46 -8.42 13.39
CA PHE A 26 3.12 -9.52 12.68
C PHE A 26 3.91 -9.00 11.46
N TRP A 27 3.30 -8.11 10.68
CA TRP A 27 3.98 -7.51 9.53
C TRP A 27 5.20 -6.69 9.95
N GLN A 28 5.08 -5.88 10.99
CA GLN A 28 6.14 -5.01 11.50
C GLN A 28 7.26 -5.78 12.24
N ALA A 29 6.95 -6.89 12.91
CA ALA A 29 7.90 -7.64 13.73
C ALA A 29 8.83 -8.58 12.92
N GLY A 30 8.55 -8.78 11.63
CA GLY A 30 9.40 -9.65 10.82
C GLY A 30 8.82 -10.03 9.46
N GLY A 31 7.53 -9.78 9.20
CA GLY A 31 6.94 -9.99 7.87
C GLY A 31 7.65 -9.16 6.79
N GLY A 32 7.91 -7.88 7.05
CA GLY A 32 8.65 -7.00 6.14
C GLY A 32 10.09 -7.45 5.89
N ASP A 33 10.81 -7.81 6.96
CA ASP A 33 12.22 -8.25 6.87
C ASP A 33 12.38 -9.60 6.18
N TRP A 34 11.43 -10.51 6.38
CA TRP A 34 11.41 -11.81 5.71
C TRP A 34 11.18 -11.65 4.20
N VAL A 35 10.26 -10.77 3.80
CA VAL A 35 10.04 -10.41 2.39
C VAL A 35 11.29 -9.74 1.79
N ALA A 36 11.93 -8.83 2.50
CA ALA A 36 13.16 -8.18 2.05
C ALA A 36 14.30 -9.19 1.80
N ARG A 37 14.42 -10.21 2.66
CA ARG A 37 15.42 -11.29 2.52
C ARG A 37 15.11 -12.24 1.36
N LEU A 38 13.84 -12.57 1.15
CA LEU A 38 13.41 -13.47 0.06
C LEU A 38 13.46 -12.83 -1.31
N THR A 39 13.27 -11.51 -1.40
CA THR A 39 13.16 -10.83 -2.68
C THR A 39 14.51 -10.43 -3.29
N VAL A 40 15.63 -10.68 -2.59
CA VAL A 40 16.98 -10.21 -2.99
C VAL A 40 16.94 -8.73 -3.43
N ALA A 41 16.00 -7.96 -2.89
CA ALA A 41 15.74 -6.58 -3.26
C ALA A 41 16.53 -5.66 -2.34
N SER A 42 17.83 -5.93 -2.20
CA SER A 42 18.79 -5.05 -1.54
C SER A 42 19.30 -3.93 -2.46
N GLY A 43 18.56 -3.58 -3.51
CA GLY A 43 18.99 -2.58 -4.48
C GLY A 43 17.86 -1.70 -4.96
N GLN A 44 17.68 -0.56 -4.27
CA GLN A 44 16.90 0.62 -4.68
C GLN A 44 15.46 0.37 -5.15
N ILE A 45 14.49 0.73 -4.30
CA ILE A 45 13.08 0.87 -4.70
C ILE A 45 13.03 1.82 -5.91
N PRO A 46 12.47 1.42 -7.06
CA PRO A 46 12.39 2.30 -8.23
C PRO A 46 11.67 3.59 -7.87
N ILE A 47 12.18 4.73 -8.35
CA ILE A 47 11.56 6.04 -8.16
C ILE A 47 10.33 6.19 -9.08
N SER A 48 10.22 5.35 -10.11
CA SER A 48 9.10 5.27 -11.06
C SER A 48 7.85 4.55 -10.52
N ALA A 49 6.75 4.61 -11.28
CA ALA A 49 5.56 3.78 -11.07
C ALA A 49 5.83 2.26 -10.97
N ALA A 50 6.98 1.77 -11.46
CA ALA A 50 7.41 0.38 -11.26
C ALA A 50 7.57 -0.02 -9.77
N ARG A 51 7.69 0.95 -8.86
CA ARG A 51 7.65 0.73 -7.40
C ARG A 51 6.47 -0.14 -6.97
N PHE A 52 5.29 0.14 -7.51
CA PHE A 52 4.05 -0.57 -7.14
C PHE A 52 3.98 -2.00 -7.65
N TRP A 53 4.83 -2.34 -8.62
CA TRP A 53 5.00 -3.69 -9.17
C TRP A 53 6.22 -4.42 -8.59
N SER A 54 6.95 -3.79 -7.68
CA SER A 54 8.07 -4.45 -7.01
C SER A 54 7.57 -5.60 -6.14
N LEU A 55 8.41 -6.63 -6.00
CA LEU A 55 8.06 -7.83 -5.24
C LEU A 55 7.62 -7.50 -3.81
N VAL A 56 8.27 -6.52 -3.17
CA VAL A 56 7.92 -6.07 -1.82
C VAL A 56 6.46 -5.61 -1.72
N PHE A 57 6.00 -4.80 -2.69
CA PHE A 57 4.61 -4.34 -2.75
C PHE A 57 3.65 -5.48 -3.09
N LEU A 58 4.00 -6.36 -4.02
CA LEU A 58 3.17 -7.51 -4.40
C LEU A 58 2.96 -8.48 -3.22
N PHE A 59 4.02 -8.76 -2.45
CA PHE A 59 3.91 -9.57 -1.23
C PHE A 59 3.05 -8.89 -0.17
N PHE A 60 3.17 -7.57 0.00
CA PHE A 60 2.28 -6.83 0.88
C PHE A 60 0.82 -6.91 0.44
N TYR A 61 0.51 -6.76 -0.86
CA TYR A 61 -0.85 -6.91 -1.38
C TYR A 61 -1.40 -8.31 -1.14
N ALA A 62 -0.59 -9.34 -1.39
CA ALA A 62 -0.97 -10.73 -1.13
C ALA A 62 -1.25 -10.96 0.35
N TYR A 63 -0.37 -10.48 1.23
CA TYR A 63 -0.54 -10.55 2.68
C TYR A 63 -1.84 -9.87 3.13
N TYR A 64 -2.08 -8.64 2.67
CA TYR A 64 -3.29 -7.88 2.96
C TYR A 64 -4.56 -8.63 2.53
N ILE A 65 -4.59 -9.14 1.29
CA ILE A 65 -5.73 -9.89 0.73
C ILE A 65 -5.99 -11.16 1.55
N VAL A 66 -4.94 -11.90 1.93
CA VAL A 66 -5.08 -13.10 2.75
C VAL A 66 -5.66 -12.76 4.13
N CYS A 67 -5.13 -11.74 4.80
CA CYS A 67 -5.61 -11.32 6.12
C CYS A 67 -7.07 -10.83 6.10
N VAL A 68 -7.46 -10.05 5.08
CA VAL A 68 -8.84 -9.61 4.88
C VAL A 68 -9.74 -10.79 4.52
N GLY A 69 -9.27 -11.68 3.64
CA GLY A 69 -9.99 -12.88 3.22
C GLY A 69 -10.31 -13.80 4.38
N LEU A 70 -9.32 -14.09 5.24
CA LEU A 70 -9.50 -14.91 6.45
C LEU A 70 -10.52 -14.28 7.40
N PHE A 71 -10.42 -12.97 7.65
CA PHE A 71 -11.36 -12.26 8.51
C PHE A 71 -12.78 -12.26 7.93
N ALA A 72 -12.92 -11.97 6.63
CA ALA A 72 -14.22 -11.96 5.96
C ALA A 72 -14.86 -13.35 5.95
N LEU A 73 -14.08 -14.39 5.65
CA LEU A 73 -14.56 -15.77 5.55
C LEU A 73 -15.05 -16.27 6.92
N PHE A 74 -14.32 -15.98 8.01
CA PHE A 74 -14.76 -16.26 9.36
C PHE A 74 -16.14 -15.64 9.65
N TRP A 75 -16.31 -14.36 9.33
CA TRP A 75 -17.54 -13.63 9.61
C TRP A 75 -18.71 -14.00 8.68
N PHE A 76 -18.44 -14.38 7.44
CA PHE A 76 -19.45 -14.88 6.51
C PHE A 76 -20.06 -16.20 6.97
N ILE A 77 -19.27 -17.07 7.60
CA ILE A 77 -19.74 -18.34 8.16
C ILE A 77 -20.40 -18.14 9.53
N TYR A 78 -19.78 -17.35 10.42
CA TYR A 78 -20.23 -17.20 11.81
C TYR A 78 -21.56 -16.44 11.94
N SER A 79 -21.79 -15.40 11.14
CA SER A 79 -23.00 -14.58 11.24
C SER A 79 -23.37 -13.99 9.87
N PRO A 80 -23.92 -14.79 8.93
CA PRO A 80 -24.25 -14.32 7.60
C PRO A 80 -25.19 -13.11 7.67
N HIS A 81 -24.82 -12.03 6.97
CA HIS A 81 -25.56 -10.78 7.00
C HIS A 81 -25.68 -10.19 5.60
N ARG A 82 -26.84 -9.60 5.28
CA ARG A 82 -27.18 -9.07 3.95
C ARG A 82 -26.14 -8.08 3.39
N TRP A 83 -25.51 -7.29 4.26
CA TRP A 83 -24.53 -6.25 3.89
C TRP A 83 -23.08 -6.67 4.13
N GLN A 84 -22.79 -7.93 4.42
CA GLN A 84 -21.44 -8.38 4.83
C GLN A 84 -20.35 -8.11 3.78
N TYR A 85 -20.69 -8.21 2.49
CA TYR A 85 -19.76 -7.88 1.40
C TYR A 85 -19.33 -6.41 1.47
N TRP A 86 -20.28 -5.48 1.60
CA TRP A 86 -19.99 -4.06 1.71
C TRP A 86 -19.38 -3.67 3.06
N SER A 87 -19.85 -4.28 4.14
CA SER A 87 -19.41 -3.98 5.50
C SER A 87 -18.00 -4.46 5.80
N ILE A 88 -17.57 -5.58 5.23
CA ILE A 88 -16.22 -6.11 5.47
C ILE A 88 -15.31 -5.77 4.30
N LEU A 89 -15.62 -6.24 3.09
CA LEU A 89 -14.75 -6.05 1.93
C LEU A 89 -14.76 -4.60 1.46
N GLY A 90 -15.90 -3.92 1.51
CA GLY A 90 -15.98 -2.48 1.18
C GLY A 90 -15.17 -1.62 2.15
N THR A 91 -15.30 -1.86 3.46
CA THR A 91 -14.49 -1.14 4.46
C THR A 91 -13.01 -1.47 4.36
N ALA A 92 -12.66 -2.74 4.12
CA ALA A 92 -11.29 -3.14 3.84
C ALA A 92 -10.74 -2.39 2.61
N LEU A 93 -11.47 -2.38 1.50
CA LEU A 93 -11.08 -1.66 0.29
C LEU A 93 -10.82 -0.17 0.55
N ILE A 94 -11.66 0.49 1.34
CA ILE A 94 -11.44 1.89 1.72
C ILE A 94 -10.11 2.05 2.46
N ILE A 95 -9.83 1.19 3.45
CA ILE A 95 -8.57 1.22 4.19
C ILE A 95 -7.37 1.01 3.27
N PHE A 96 -7.47 0.04 2.35
CA PHE A 96 -6.41 -0.24 1.37
C PHE A 96 -6.16 0.97 0.46
N VAL A 97 -7.22 1.59 -0.08
CA VAL A 97 -7.10 2.78 -0.93
C VAL A 97 -6.50 3.95 -0.17
N THR A 98 -6.91 4.18 1.08
CA THR A 98 -6.32 5.25 1.92
C THR A 98 -4.83 5.02 2.14
N TRP A 99 -4.41 3.79 2.44
CA TRP A 99 -2.99 3.46 2.55
C TRP A 99 -2.26 3.64 1.22
N PHE A 100 -2.84 3.16 0.12
CA PHE A 100 -2.24 3.25 -1.21
C PHE A 100 -2.02 4.71 -1.66
N LEU A 101 -2.97 5.61 -1.33
CA LEU A 101 -2.82 7.04 -1.59
C LEU A 101 -1.63 7.65 -0.84
N VAL A 102 -1.35 7.19 0.38
CA VAL A 102 -0.15 7.62 1.13
C VAL A 102 1.11 7.14 0.43
N GLU A 103 1.16 5.90 -0.04
CA GLU A 103 2.31 5.37 -0.80
C GLU A 103 2.52 6.08 -2.14
N VAL A 104 1.45 6.46 -2.83
CA VAL A 104 1.54 7.34 -4.01
C VAL A 104 2.19 8.66 -3.64
N GLY A 105 1.79 9.30 -2.53
CA GLY A 105 2.43 10.51 -2.04
C GLY A 105 3.93 10.33 -1.76
N VAL A 106 4.32 9.21 -1.13
CA VAL A 106 5.74 8.90 -0.87
C VAL A 106 6.52 8.71 -2.18
N ALA A 107 5.92 8.02 -3.16
CA ALA A 107 6.56 7.77 -4.45
C ALA A 107 6.73 9.07 -5.26
N VAL A 108 5.71 9.93 -5.29
CA VAL A 108 5.76 11.26 -5.91
C VAL A 108 6.81 12.14 -5.23
N ASN A 109 6.89 12.14 -3.89
CA ASN A 109 7.91 12.88 -3.15
C ASN A 109 9.34 12.40 -3.48
N ALA A 110 9.54 11.09 -3.61
CA ALA A 110 10.83 10.51 -3.98
C ALA A 110 11.25 10.90 -5.42
N TRP A 111 10.28 11.10 -6.32
CA TRP A 111 10.51 11.61 -7.67
C TRP A 111 10.77 13.11 -7.73
N TYR A 112 10.08 13.90 -6.90
CA TYR A 112 10.23 15.36 -6.88
C TYR A 112 11.68 15.80 -6.60
N ALA A 113 12.39 15.13 -5.69
CA ALA A 113 13.76 15.50 -5.33
C ALA A 113 14.73 15.49 -6.54
N PRO A 114 14.98 14.35 -7.23
CA PRO A 114 15.89 14.32 -8.37
C PRO A 114 15.39 15.15 -9.56
N PHE A 115 14.08 15.32 -9.72
CA PHE A 115 13.52 16.16 -10.78
C PHE A 115 13.88 17.65 -10.58
N TYR A 116 13.76 18.16 -9.36
CA TYR A 116 14.16 19.54 -9.06
C TYR A 116 15.68 19.75 -9.13
N ASP A 117 16.48 18.75 -8.78
CA ASP A 117 17.94 18.81 -8.96
C ASP A 117 18.34 18.94 -10.44
N LEU A 118 17.62 18.24 -11.34
CA LEU A 118 17.81 18.40 -12.79
C LEU A 118 17.46 19.82 -13.26
N ILE A 119 16.37 20.40 -12.75
CA ILE A 119 16.01 21.80 -13.05
C ILE A 119 17.11 22.75 -12.58
N GLN A 120 17.59 22.61 -11.34
CA GLN A 120 18.64 23.45 -10.80
C GLN A 120 19.95 23.35 -11.61
N THR A 121 20.31 22.14 -12.02
CA THR A 121 21.51 21.89 -12.84
C THR A 121 21.38 22.54 -14.22
N ALA A 122 20.21 22.44 -14.85
CA ALA A 122 19.93 23.06 -16.14
C ALA A 122 19.99 24.60 -16.08
N LEU A 123 19.58 25.19 -14.96
CA LEU A 123 19.64 26.64 -14.74
C LEU A 123 21.04 27.14 -14.34
N SER A 124 21.88 26.30 -13.72
CA SER A 124 23.18 26.69 -13.20
C SER A 124 24.25 26.83 -14.28
N SER A 125 24.18 26.07 -15.38
CA SER A 125 25.12 26.19 -16.48
C SER A 125 24.52 25.69 -17.81
N PRO A 126 24.74 26.40 -18.92
CA PRO A 126 24.27 25.96 -20.23
C PRO A 126 24.82 24.58 -20.61
N HIS A 127 23.99 23.76 -21.28
CA HIS A 127 24.34 22.41 -21.78
C HIS A 127 24.66 21.32 -20.74
N GLN A 128 24.42 21.55 -19.45
CA GLN A 128 24.63 20.52 -18.41
C GLN A 128 23.56 19.42 -18.38
N VAL A 129 22.35 19.71 -18.88
CA VAL A 129 21.23 18.76 -18.91
C VAL A 129 20.73 18.63 -20.34
N THR A 130 20.61 17.40 -20.82
CA THR A 130 20.03 17.12 -22.14
C THR A 130 18.50 17.12 -22.06
N ILE A 131 17.83 17.51 -23.15
CA ILE A 131 16.37 17.51 -23.19
C ILE A 131 15.79 16.08 -23.07
N GLU A 132 16.54 15.06 -23.51
CA GLU A 132 16.18 13.65 -23.34
C GLU A 132 16.16 13.24 -21.85
N GLN A 133 17.14 13.68 -21.06
CA GLN A 133 17.14 13.43 -19.60
C GLN A 133 15.94 14.08 -18.92
N PHE A 134 15.56 15.30 -19.35
CA PHE A 134 14.38 15.97 -18.83
C PHE A 134 13.09 15.20 -19.18
N TYR A 135 12.91 14.80 -20.44
CA TYR A 135 11.73 14.03 -20.86
C TYR A 135 11.66 12.65 -20.19
N ARG A 136 12.79 11.97 -19.98
CA ARG A 136 12.81 10.73 -19.19
C ARG A 136 12.38 10.97 -17.76
N ALA A 137 12.87 12.04 -17.11
CA ALA A 137 12.47 12.35 -15.74
C ALA A 137 10.97 12.66 -15.64
N VAL A 138 10.38 13.33 -16.63
CA VAL A 138 8.92 13.55 -16.69
C VAL A 138 8.15 12.25 -16.93
N GLY A 139 8.60 11.38 -17.84
CA GLY A 139 7.90 10.15 -18.23
C GLY A 139 8.06 8.95 -17.29
N VAL A 140 8.70 9.13 -16.13
CA VAL A 140 8.92 8.09 -15.10
C VAL A 140 7.65 7.81 -14.26
N PHE A 141 6.69 8.72 -14.29
CA PHE A 141 5.36 8.63 -13.68
C PHE A 141 4.28 8.83 -14.74
#